data_AF-A0A7W2NR30-F1
#
_entry.id   AF-A0A7W2NR30-F1
#
_cell.length_a   1.000
_cell.length_b   1.000
_cell.length_c   1.000
_cell.angle_alpha   90.00
_cell.angle_beta   90.00
_cell.angle_gamma   90.00
#
_symmetry.space_group_name_H-M   'P 1'
#
loop_
_entity.id
_entity.type
_entity.pdbx_description
1 polymer ?
#
loop_
_entity_poly.entity_id
_entity_poly.type
_entity_poly.pdbx_seq_one_letter_code
_entity_poly.pdbx_strand_id
1 'polypeptide(L)'
;MKVSSLVFLFSFSLVGCSSTYYEEASFCFASKDEARNVGHFMMDNGFTSRTRFFLDGSAQHIEGLGFSWDGFKSDGSCLEGESQLKLIYEPTQQSAFNRTDVIPAAKLAYNFAFKEYSAL
;
A
#
# COMPACT_ATOMS: atom_id res chain seq x y z
N MET A 1 -40.50 -28.88 30.77
CA MET A 1 -40.26 -28.45 29.38
C MET A 1 -39.02 -27.57 29.35
N LYS A 2 -37.98 -28.03 28.66
CA LYS A 2 -36.64 -27.45 28.57
C LYS A 2 -36.65 -26.38 27.47
N VAL A 3 -36.77 -25.10 27.83
CA VAL A 3 -36.74 -23.99 26.85
C VAL A 3 -35.54 -23.05 27.10
N SER A 4 -34.71 -23.34 28.11
CA SER A 4 -33.67 -22.38 28.55
C SER A 4 -32.29 -22.54 27.89
N SER A 5 -32.07 -23.57 27.05
CA SER A 5 -30.72 -23.90 26.54
C SER A 5 -30.44 -23.46 25.10
N LEU A 6 -31.42 -22.92 24.37
CA LEU A 6 -31.21 -22.55 22.96
C LEU A 6 -30.70 -21.11 22.74
N VAL A 7 -30.84 -20.22 23.74
CA VAL A 7 -30.47 -18.80 23.59
C VAL A 7 -28.98 -18.55 23.84
N PHE A 8 -28.29 -19.43 24.58
CA PHE A 8 -26.86 -19.27 24.89
C PHE A 8 -25.91 -19.73 23.76
N LEU A 9 -26.43 -20.39 22.72
CA LEU A 9 -25.62 -20.92 21.60
C LEU A 9 -25.54 -19.97 20.40
N PHE A 10 -26.31 -18.88 20.39
CA PHE A 10 -26.36 -17.94 19.26
C PHE A 10 -25.46 -16.70 19.43
N SER A 11 -24.87 -16.50 20.60
CA SER A 11 -24.03 -15.35 20.92
C SER A 11 -22.53 -15.56 20.66
N PHE A 12 -22.11 -16.75 20.24
CA PHE A 12 -20.70 -17.06 19.91
C PHE A 12 -20.36 -16.96 18.41
N SER A 13 -21.31 -16.58 17.55
CA SER A 13 -21.18 -16.74 16.10
C SER A 13 -20.70 -15.50 15.33
N LEU A 14 -20.27 -14.42 15.99
CA LEU A 14 -20.03 -13.13 15.32
C LEU A 14 -18.62 -12.53 15.43
N VAL A 15 -17.61 -13.30 15.86
CA VAL A 15 -16.21 -12.82 15.83
C VAL A 15 -15.54 -13.27 14.53
N GLY A 16 -16.09 -12.82 13.40
CA GLY A 16 -15.46 -12.90 12.09
C GLY A 16 -14.87 -11.54 11.70
N CYS A 17 -13.99 -10.97 12.51
CA CYS A 17 -13.15 -9.86 12.04
C CYS A 17 -12.15 -10.43 11.03
N SER A 18 -12.54 -10.47 9.75
CA SER A 18 -11.59 -10.62 8.65
C SER A 18 -10.70 -9.38 8.67
N SER A 19 -9.59 -9.45 9.37
CA SER A 19 -8.55 -8.43 9.32
C SER A 19 -7.98 -8.41 7.91
N THR A 20 -8.31 -7.39 7.12
CA THR A 20 -7.61 -7.17 5.87
C THR A 20 -6.17 -6.78 6.21
N TYR A 21 -5.23 -7.65 5.86
CA TYR A 21 -3.81 -7.41 6.10
C TYR A 21 -3.28 -6.59 4.93
N TYR A 22 -2.65 -5.45 5.18
CA TYR A 22 -1.95 -4.63 4.17
C TYR A 22 -0.52 -4.38 4.63
N GLU A 23 0.39 -4.12 3.69
CA GLU A 23 1.78 -3.74 3.98
C GLU A 23 2.06 -2.37 3.39
N GLU A 24 2.87 -1.58 4.10
CA GLU A 24 3.17 -0.19 3.74
C GLU A 24 4.67 0.08 3.68
N ALA A 25 5.06 0.98 2.80
CA ALA A 25 6.38 1.61 2.83
C ALA A 25 6.24 3.12 2.66
N SER A 26 6.80 3.89 3.59
CA SER A 26 6.72 5.36 3.61
C SER A 26 7.99 6.03 3.12
N PHE A 27 7.83 7.14 2.39
CA PHE A 27 8.90 8.04 1.96
C PHE A 27 8.58 9.48 2.38
N CYS A 28 9.54 10.17 2.99
CA CYS A 28 9.38 11.52 3.51
C CYS A 28 9.79 12.59 2.49
N PHE A 29 8.98 13.64 2.37
CA PHE A 29 9.22 14.81 1.51
C PHE A 29 9.06 16.11 2.31
N ALA A 30 9.69 17.19 1.86
CA ALA A 30 9.73 18.46 2.59
C ALA A 30 8.36 19.17 2.65
N SER A 31 7.39 18.80 1.81
CA SER A 31 6.05 19.37 1.84
C SER A 31 4.98 18.43 1.29
N LYS A 32 3.71 18.76 1.57
CA LYS A 32 2.54 18.09 0.98
C LYS A 32 2.52 18.17 -0.54
N ASP A 33 2.86 19.34 -1.09
CA ASP A 33 2.87 19.57 -2.53
C ASP A 33 3.98 18.76 -3.20
N GLU A 34 5.15 18.66 -2.57
CA GLU A 34 6.24 17.82 -3.07
C GLU A 34 5.87 16.33 -3.08
N ALA A 35 5.37 15.79 -1.95
CA ALA A 35 4.92 14.39 -1.88
C ALA A 35 3.84 14.09 -2.93
N ARG A 36 2.90 15.02 -3.11
CA ARG A 36 1.84 14.92 -4.12
C ARG A 36 2.41 14.93 -5.54
N ASN A 37 3.29 15.87 -5.85
CA ASN A 37 3.89 15.99 -7.19
C ASN A 37 4.71 14.76 -7.55
N VAL A 38 5.50 14.26 -6.61
CA VAL A 38 6.25 13.01 -6.78
C VAL A 38 5.30 11.84 -6.99
N GLY A 39 4.26 11.71 -6.16
CA GLY A 39 3.24 10.67 -6.34
C GLY A 39 2.58 10.68 -7.72
N HIS A 40 2.16 11.85 -8.22
CA HIS A 40 1.61 11.99 -9.58
C HIS A 40 2.64 11.61 -10.64
N PHE A 41 3.88 12.09 -10.51
CA PHE A 41 4.95 11.71 -11.42
C PHE A 41 5.15 10.19 -11.49
N MET A 42 5.13 9.49 -10.35
CA MET A 42 5.24 8.02 -10.32
C MET A 42 4.10 7.34 -11.09
N MET A 43 2.87 7.78 -10.85
CA MET A 43 1.69 7.21 -11.52
C MET A 43 1.74 7.45 -13.03
N ASP A 44 2.04 8.68 -13.44
CA ASP A 44 2.12 9.09 -14.85
C ASP A 44 3.25 8.36 -15.59
N ASN A 45 4.33 8.00 -14.90
CA ASN A 45 5.47 7.25 -15.45
C ASN A 45 5.33 5.73 -15.29
N GLY A 46 4.12 5.23 -15.09
CA GLY A 46 3.82 3.80 -15.15
C GLY A 46 4.40 2.99 -13.98
N PHE A 47 4.46 3.57 -12.77
CA PHE A 47 4.96 2.90 -11.57
C PHE A 47 4.47 1.46 -11.42
N THR A 48 3.16 1.23 -11.47
CA THR A 48 2.59 -0.12 -11.26
C THR A 48 3.05 -1.11 -12.33
N SER A 49 3.11 -0.69 -13.60
CA SER A 49 3.60 -1.54 -14.69
C SER A 49 5.09 -1.85 -14.56
N ARG A 50 5.90 -0.91 -14.07
CA ARG A 50 7.32 -1.13 -13.79
C ARG A 50 7.52 -2.11 -12.62
N THR A 51 6.71 -1.99 -11.57
CA THR A 51 6.71 -2.97 -10.46
C THR A 51 6.41 -4.38 -10.95
N ARG A 52 5.38 -4.54 -11.81
CA ARG A 52 5.04 -5.82 -12.44
C ARG A 52 6.21 -6.36 -13.26
N PHE A 53 6.85 -5.50 -14.04
CA PHE A 53 7.98 -5.89 -14.87
C PHE A 53 9.14 -6.49 -14.05
N PHE A 54 9.41 -5.95 -12.86
CA PHE A 54 10.41 -6.53 -11.96
C PHE A 54 10.02 -7.88 -11.35
N LEU A 55 8.72 -8.20 -11.30
CA LEU A 55 8.22 -9.48 -10.76
C LEU A 55 8.17 -10.58 -11.82
N ASP A 56 7.62 -10.31 -13.00
CA ASP A 56 7.38 -11.33 -14.04
C ASP A 56 7.71 -10.89 -15.48
N GLY A 57 8.28 -9.69 -15.67
CA GLY A 57 8.60 -9.16 -17.00
C GLY A 57 7.41 -8.60 -17.79
N SER A 58 6.21 -8.56 -17.22
CA SER A 58 5.03 -7.96 -17.87
C SER A 58 4.79 -6.51 -17.43
N ALA A 59 4.12 -5.72 -18.27
CA ALA A 59 3.76 -4.32 -17.98
C ALA A 59 2.30 -4.17 -17.48
N GLN A 60 1.73 -5.24 -16.92
CA GLN A 60 0.33 -5.23 -16.45
C GLN A 60 0.18 -4.52 -15.11
N HIS A 61 -1.05 -4.12 -14.80
CA HIS A 61 -1.39 -3.58 -13.50
C HIS A 61 -1.29 -4.66 -12.41
N ILE A 62 -0.91 -4.26 -11.19
CA ILE A 62 -0.94 -5.09 -9.99
C ILE A 62 -2.10 -4.59 -9.14
N GLU A 63 -3.16 -5.40 -9.05
CA GLU A 63 -4.28 -5.10 -8.17
C GLU A 63 -3.82 -5.01 -6.71
N GLY A 64 -4.32 -4.03 -5.98
CA GLY A 64 -3.99 -3.81 -4.57
C GLY A 64 -2.71 -3.01 -4.33
N LEU A 65 -1.92 -2.68 -5.37
CA LEU A 65 -0.78 -1.76 -5.24
C LEU A 65 -1.21 -0.31 -5.50
N GLY A 66 -0.95 0.59 -4.56
CA GLY A 66 -1.31 2.00 -4.67
C GLY A 66 -0.35 2.96 -3.97
N PHE A 67 -0.59 4.27 -4.18
CA PHE A 67 0.05 5.38 -3.49
C PHE A 67 -0.96 6.17 -2.68
N SER A 68 -0.60 6.60 -1.47
CA SER A 68 -1.35 7.58 -0.70
C SER A 68 -0.41 8.62 -0.08
N TRP A 69 -0.91 9.82 0.22
CA TRP A 69 -0.17 10.84 0.95
C TRP A 69 -0.89 11.16 2.26
N ASP A 70 -0.19 10.99 3.39
CA ASP A 70 -0.85 10.98 4.71
C ASP A 70 -0.72 12.30 5.49
N GLY A 71 -0.27 13.36 4.81
CA GLY A 71 -0.27 14.76 5.26
C GLY A 71 -0.23 15.04 6.78
N PHE A 72 0.96 15.29 7.33
CA PHE A 72 1.21 15.82 8.68
C PHE A 72 0.40 15.20 9.85
N LYS A 73 0.49 13.88 10.11
CA LYS A 73 0.43 13.21 11.45
C LYS A 73 0.31 11.68 11.32
N SER A 74 0.52 10.82 12.34
CA SER A 74 1.08 10.91 13.71
C SER A 74 1.75 9.59 14.14
N ASP A 75 2.00 8.68 13.21
CA ASP A 75 2.50 7.32 13.46
C ASP A 75 4.03 7.21 13.51
N GLY A 76 4.73 8.32 13.29
CA GLY A 76 6.19 8.38 13.29
C GLY A 76 6.78 7.80 12.00
N SER A 77 7.44 8.66 11.23
CA SER A 77 8.57 8.30 10.35
C SER A 77 9.17 9.51 9.62
N CYS A 78 8.52 10.68 9.64
CA CYS A 78 9.05 11.92 9.06
C CYS A 78 9.13 13.04 10.10
N LEU A 79 10.02 14.01 9.84
CA LEU A 79 10.20 15.17 10.70
C LEU A 79 8.97 16.08 10.69
N GLU A 80 8.86 16.92 11.71
CA GLU A 80 7.86 17.98 11.72
C GLU A 80 8.04 18.89 10.51
N GLY A 81 6.96 19.15 9.76
CA GLY A 81 7.04 19.90 8.50
C GLY A 81 7.28 19.04 7.25
N GLU A 82 7.52 17.73 7.39
CA GLU A 82 7.57 16.77 6.26
C GLU A 82 6.26 15.98 6.03
N SER A 83 6.03 15.53 4.80
CA SER A 83 4.87 14.72 4.38
C SER A 83 5.27 13.35 3.85
N GLN A 84 4.50 12.32 4.20
CA GLN A 84 4.73 10.94 3.73
C GLN A 84 4.00 10.66 2.42
N LEU A 85 4.69 10.01 1.48
CA LEU A 85 4.09 9.21 0.42
C LEU A 85 4.20 7.73 0.81
N LYS A 86 3.07 7.04 0.94
CA LYS A 86 2.97 5.63 1.30
C LYS A 86 2.71 4.80 0.06
N LEU A 87 3.53 3.77 -0.14
CA LEU A 87 3.21 2.62 -0.98
C LEU A 87 2.35 1.68 -0.17
N ILE A 88 1.16 1.34 -0.67
CA ILE A 88 0.26 0.40 -0.02
C ILE A 88 0.13 -0.83 -0.90
N TYR A 89 0.32 -2.00 -0.31
CA TYR A 89 -0.03 -3.27 -0.94
C TYR A 89 -1.10 -4.00 -0.12
N GLU A 90 -2.29 -4.07 -0.68
CA GLU A 90 -3.46 -4.75 -0.13
C GLU A 90 -3.86 -5.89 -1.09
N PRO A 91 -3.28 -7.10 -0.94
CA PRO A 91 -3.57 -8.19 -1.85
C PRO A 91 -5.05 -8.59 -1.76
N THR A 92 -5.69 -8.77 -2.91
CA THR A 92 -7.00 -9.42 -2.99
C THR A 92 -6.86 -10.92 -2.70
N GLN A 93 -7.98 -11.63 -2.51
CA GLN A 93 -7.97 -13.07 -2.17
C GLN A 93 -7.28 -13.97 -3.22
N GLN A 94 -6.92 -13.44 -4.40
CA GLN A 94 -6.24 -14.16 -5.49
C GLN A 94 -5.06 -13.37 -6.07
N SER A 95 -4.20 -12.81 -5.22
CA SER A 95 -2.98 -12.18 -5.71
C SER A 95 -2.10 -13.15 -6.51
N ALA A 96 -1.67 -12.71 -7.70
CA ALA A 96 -0.70 -13.44 -8.53
C ALA A 96 0.72 -13.48 -7.92
N PHE A 97 1.01 -12.61 -6.95
CA PHE A 97 2.32 -12.50 -6.30
C PHE A 97 2.24 -12.57 -4.78
N ASN A 98 3.29 -13.10 -4.15
CA ASN A 98 3.41 -13.00 -2.71
C ASN A 98 3.67 -11.52 -2.33
N ARG A 99 3.02 -11.09 -1.26
CA ARG A 99 3.26 -9.79 -0.63
C ARG A 99 4.73 -9.50 -0.38
N THR A 100 5.48 -10.49 0.10
CA THR A 100 6.91 -10.35 0.41
C THR A 100 7.75 -10.01 -0.82
N ASP A 101 7.22 -10.24 -2.02
CA ASP A 101 7.91 -10.00 -3.28
C ASP A 101 7.50 -8.64 -3.87
N VAL A 102 6.22 -8.26 -3.72
CA VAL A 102 5.67 -7.02 -4.29
C VAL A 102 6.27 -5.77 -3.66
N ILE A 103 6.41 -5.70 -2.32
CA ILE A 103 6.91 -4.48 -1.66
C ILE A 103 8.38 -4.16 -2.03
N PRO A 104 9.32 -5.13 -2.04
CA PRO A 104 10.68 -4.86 -2.54
C PRO A 104 10.71 -4.40 -4.00
N ALA A 105 9.91 -5.03 -4.88
CA ALA A 105 9.80 -4.61 -6.28
C ALA A 105 9.22 -3.20 -6.43
N ALA A 106 8.22 -2.86 -5.62
CA ALA A 106 7.60 -1.54 -5.59
C ALA A 106 8.61 -0.47 -5.14
N LYS A 107 9.43 -0.75 -4.12
CA LYS A 107 10.53 0.14 -3.70
C LYS A 107 11.56 0.34 -4.81
N LEU A 108 11.89 -0.71 -5.56
CA LEU A 108 12.81 -0.63 -6.70
C LEU A 108 12.24 0.25 -7.82
N ALA A 109 10.98 0.01 -8.22
CA ALA A 109 10.29 0.82 -9.22
C ALA A 109 10.18 2.29 -8.80
N TYR A 110 9.91 2.54 -7.52
CA TYR A 110 9.88 3.88 -6.94
C TYR A 110 11.25 4.57 -7.08
N ASN A 111 12.32 3.91 -6.65
CA ASN A 111 13.67 4.48 -6.69
C ASN A 111 14.11 4.81 -8.12
N PHE A 112 13.75 3.96 -9.09
CA PHE A 112 14.03 4.21 -10.50
C PHE A 112 13.28 5.45 -11.01
N ALA A 113 11.97 5.50 -10.81
CA ALA A 113 11.16 6.64 -11.25
C ALA A 113 11.53 7.94 -10.50
N PHE A 114 11.92 7.85 -9.22
CA PHE A 114 12.37 9.01 -8.45
C PHE A 114 13.68 9.57 -8.98
N LYS A 115 14.62 8.70 -9.37
CA LYS A 115 15.85 9.12 -10.02
C LYS A 115 15.59 9.87 -11.33
N GLU A 116 14.59 9.44 -12.11
CA GLU A 116 14.17 10.16 -13.33
C GLU A 116 13.59 11.53 -12.98
N TYR A 117 12.71 11.61 -11.99
CA TYR A 117 12.14 12.87 -11.50
C TYR A 117 13.21 13.86 -11.06
N SER A 118 14.19 13.43 -10.26
CA SER A 118 15.26 14.30 -9.75
C SER A 118 16.27 14.75 -10.81
N ALA A 119 16.22 14.22 -12.03
CA ALA A 119 17.10 14.60 -13.12
C ALA A 119 16.53 15.70 -14.03
N LEU A 120 15.27 16.10 -13.81
CA LEU A 120 14.55 17.17 -14.53
C LEU A 120 14.77 18.53 -13.86
#